data_AF-A0A1Q4I1D5-F1
#
_entry.id   AF-A0A1Q4I1D5-F1
#
_cell.length_a   1.000
_cell.length_b   1.000
_cell.length_c   1.000
_cell.angle_alpha   90.00
_cell.angle_beta   90.00
_cell.angle_gamma   90.00
#
_symmetry.space_group_name_H-M   'P 1'
#
loop_
_entity.id
_entity.type
_entity.pdbx_description
1 polymer ?
#
loop_
_entity_poly.entity_id
_entity_poly.type
_entity_poly.pdbx_seq_one_letter_code
_entity_poly.pdbx_strand_id
1 'polypeptide(L)'
;MTNTITPPADARRVYPWEFDSTGRSRWFDGSACTAGPATMTITGRQYDDGTVLRGVTLQLGDAELLDADEARCLAGVLLAAAGELDRLTPSPGTDRR
;
A
#
# COMPACT_ATOMS: atom_id res chain seq x y z
N MET A 1 24.47 6.81 15.68
CA MET A 1 23.24 7.63 15.73
C MET A 1 22.20 6.91 14.90
N THR A 2 21.14 6.39 15.52
CA THR A 2 20.02 5.78 14.78
C THR A 2 19.28 6.92 14.10
N ASN A 3 19.42 7.04 12.78
CA ASN A 3 18.60 7.97 12.02
C ASN A 3 17.15 7.51 12.17
N THR A 4 16.35 8.23 12.95
CA THR A 4 14.95 7.85 13.17
C THR A 4 14.16 8.24 11.94
N ILE A 5 14.07 7.33 10.97
CA ILE A 5 13.26 7.52 9.76
C ILE A 5 11.78 7.54 10.18
N THR A 6 11.13 8.69 10.03
CA THR A 6 9.70 8.88 10.32
C THR A 6 8.87 8.00 9.38
N PRO A 7 7.86 7.27 9.90
CA PRO A 7 6.94 6.53 9.03
C PRO A 7 6.22 7.46 8.04
N PRO A 8 5.75 6.93 6.90
CA PRO A 8 4.87 7.68 6.00
C PRO A 8 3.63 8.21 6.75
N ALA A 9 3.21 9.43 6.44
CA ALA A 9 2.09 10.09 7.15
C ALA A 9 0.74 9.35 6.97
N ASP A 10 0.61 8.60 5.89
CA ASP A 10 -0.54 7.76 5.54
C ASP A 10 -0.53 6.38 6.24
N ALA A 11 0.57 6.01 6.90
CA ALA A 11 0.68 4.73 7.59
C ALA A 11 -0.25 4.68 8.81
N ARG A 12 -1.16 3.70 8.80
CA ARG A 12 -2.05 3.38 9.92
C ARG A 12 -1.49 2.31 10.84
N ARG A 13 -0.67 1.40 10.30
CA ARG A 13 0.07 0.40 11.06
C ARG A 13 1.48 0.31 10.53
N VAL A 14 2.46 0.27 11.42
CA VAL A 14 3.89 0.17 11.06
C VAL A 14 4.46 -1.08 11.71
N TYR A 15 5.13 -1.90 10.92
CA TYR A 15 5.76 -3.13 11.38
C TYR A 15 7.21 -2.88 11.83
N PRO A 16 7.79 -3.79 12.62
CA PRO A 16 9.21 -3.72 12.99
C PRO A 16 10.12 -3.67 11.75
N TRP A 17 11.32 -3.11 11.94
CA TRP A 17 12.34 -3.17 10.91
C TRP A 17 12.85 -4.61 10.74
N GLU A 18 12.97 -5.00 9.48
CA GLU A 18 13.54 -6.24 9.00
C GLU A 18 14.85 -5.95 8.26
N PHE A 19 15.71 -6.97 8.15
CA PHE A 19 16.99 -6.87 7.45
C PHE A 19 17.13 -8.02 6.46
N ASP A 20 17.38 -7.71 5.20
CA ASP A 20 17.63 -8.68 4.14
C ASP A 20 18.87 -8.31 3.32
N SER A 21 19.12 -9.02 2.22
CA SER A 21 20.26 -8.78 1.33
C SER A 21 20.24 -7.42 0.62
N THR A 22 19.10 -6.73 0.60
CA THR A 22 18.90 -5.41 -0.03
C THR A 22 18.98 -4.25 0.97
N GLY A 23 19.03 -4.55 2.27
CA GLY A 23 19.19 -3.57 3.34
C GLY A 23 18.11 -3.66 4.40
N ARG A 24 17.97 -2.59 5.18
CA ARG A 24 16.97 -2.51 6.26
C ARG A 24 15.68 -1.91 5.74
N SER A 25 14.57 -2.59 5.95
CA SER A 25 13.25 -2.12 5.51
C SER A 25 12.16 -2.49 6.51
N ARG A 26 10.97 -1.89 6.42
CA ARG A 26 9.80 -2.28 7.19
C ARG A 26 8.54 -2.18 6.35
N TRP A 27 7.58 -3.06 6.65
CA TRP A 27 6.24 -2.96 6.10
C TRP A 27 5.40 -1.92 6.85
N PHE A 28 4.36 -1.41 6.18
CA PHE A 28 3.29 -0.65 6.80
C PHE A 28 1.98 -0.86 6.05
N ASP A 29 0.87 -0.70 6.76
CA ASP A 29 -0.47 -0.66 6.19
C ASP A 29 -0.98 0.78 6.19
N GLY A 30 -1.54 1.20 5.06
CA GLY A 30 -2.23 2.47 4.85
C GLY A 30 -3.74 2.32 4.96
N SER A 31 -4.48 2.96 4.05
CA SER A 31 -5.94 2.86 3.98
C SER A 31 -6.38 1.43 3.63
N ALA A 32 -7.57 1.06 4.10
CA ALA A 32 -8.20 -0.21 3.77
C ALA A 32 -9.68 0.01 3.41
N CYS A 33 -10.19 -0.78 2.48
CA CYS A 33 -11.57 -0.78 2.03
C CYS A 33 -12.07 -2.22 1.87
N THR A 34 -13.30 -2.47 2.30
CA THR A 34 -13.96 -3.78 2.12
C THR A 34 -15.12 -3.62 1.15
N ALA A 35 -15.20 -4.51 0.17
CA ALA A 35 -16.33 -4.62 -0.75
C ALA A 35 -16.68 -6.09 -0.99
N GLY A 36 -17.88 -6.48 -0.56
CA GLY A 36 -18.30 -7.89 -0.57
C GLY A 36 -17.32 -8.77 0.22
N PRO A 37 -16.87 -9.91 -0.34
CA PRO A 37 -15.90 -10.80 0.33
C PRO A 37 -14.45 -10.31 0.24
N ALA A 38 -14.20 -9.18 -0.43
CA ALA A 38 -12.87 -8.67 -0.68
C ALA A 38 -12.48 -7.56 0.31
N THR A 39 -11.29 -7.66 0.89
CA THR A 39 -10.63 -6.58 1.62
C THR A 39 -9.38 -6.14 0.86
N MET A 40 -9.32 -4.85 0.55
CA MET A 40 -8.20 -4.20 -0.11
C MET A 40 -7.49 -3.31 0.91
N THR A 41 -6.17 -3.40 0.97
CA THR A 41 -5.31 -2.55 1.81
C THR A 41 -4.22 -1.94 0.93
N ILE A 42 -4.01 -0.62 1.02
CA ILE A 42 -2.79 -0.01 0.52
C ILE A 42 -1.67 -0.41 1.47
N THR A 43 -0.71 -1.18 0.97
CA THR A 43 0.45 -1.62 1.75
C THR A 43 1.70 -0.98 1.17
N GLY A 44 2.73 -0.83 1.99
CA GLY A 44 3.98 -0.29 1.52
C GLY A 44 5.19 -0.79 2.28
N ARG A 45 6.34 -0.51 1.67
CA ARG A 45 7.65 -0.86 2.21
C ARG A 45 8.48 0.41 2.31
N GLN A 46 8.94 0.72 3.52
CA GLN A 46 9.84 1.83 3.79
C GLN A 46 11.25 1.30 4.01
N TYR A 47 12.22 1.95 3.38
CA TYR A 47 13.64 1.65 3.48
C TYR A 47 14.35 2.63 4.42
N ASP A 48 15.52 2.27 4.93
CA ASP A 48 16.31 3.08 5.85
C ASP A 48 17.00 4.30 5.22
N ASP A 49 16.99 4.39 3.89
CA ASP A 49 17.34 5.58 3.10
C ASP A 49 16.18 6.58 2.96
N GLY A 50 14.99 6.24 3.49
CA GLY A 50 13.78 7.05 3.38
C GLY A 50 12.91 6.76 2.15
N THR A 51 13.36 5.89 1.24
CA THR A 51 12.57 5.44 0.08
C THR A 51 11.30 4.73 0.56
N VAL A 52 10.19 4.97 -0.13
CA VAL A 52 8.90 4.33 0.15
C VAL A 52 8.32 3.77 -1.14
N LEU A 53 8.03 2.47 -1.13
CA LEU A 53 7.23 1.80 -2.16
C LEU A 53 5.83 1.55 -1.63
N ARG A 54 4.83 1.68 -2.49
CA ARG A 54 3.42 1.40 -2.18
C ARG A 54 2.82 0.49 -3.23
N GLY A 55 1.85 -0.30 -2.81
CA GLY A 55 1.06 -1.18 -3.65
C GLY A 55 -0.27 -1.50 -2.99
N VAL A 56 -0.95 -2.49 -3.54
CA VAL A 56 -2.22 -2.98 -3.03
C VAL A 56 -2.07 -4.45 -2.63
N THR A 57 -2.50 -4.78 -1.42
CA THR A 57 -2.75 -6.15 -1.00
C THR A 57 -4.26 -6.39 -1.08
N LEU A 58 -4.65 -7.47 -1.75
CA LEU A 58 -6.04 -7.89 -1.87
C LEU A 58 -6.20 -9.24 -1.18
N GLN A 59 -7.16 -9.32 -0.26
CA GLN A 59 -7.61 -10.55 0.35
C GLN A 59 -9.05 -10.78 -0.06
N LEU A 60 -9.28 -11.81 -0.87
CA LEU A 60 -10.60 -12.43 -0.99
C LEU A 60 -10.70 -13.38 0.20
N GLY A 61 -11.78 -13.31 0.99
CA GLY A 61 -11.98 -14.24 2.12
C GLY A 61 -12.10 -15.70 1.67
N ASP A 62 -13.01 -16.47 2.26
CA ASP A 62 -13.26 -17.86 1.83
C ASP A 62 -14.02 -17.95 0.48
N ALA A 63 -14.15 -16.85 -0.24
CA ALA A 63 -14.84 -16.79 -1.53
C ALA A 63 -13.91 -17.28 -2.65
N GLU A 64 -14.17 -18.47 -3.17
CA GLU A 64 -13.47 -19.02 -4.34
C GLU A 64 -14.00 -18.46 -5.67
N LEU A 65 -15.24 -17.93 -5.69
CA LEU A 65 -15.90 -17.40 -6.87
C LEU A 65 -16.64 -16.11 -6.55
N LEU A 66 -16.43 -15.08 -7.36
CA LEU A 66 -17.18 -13.82 -7.31
C LEU A 66 -18.31 -13.87 -8.35
N ASP A 67 -19.51 -13.46 -7.96
CA ASP A 67 -20.53 -13.15 -8.94
C ASP A 67 -20.22 -11.85 -9.71
N ALA A 68 -21.06 -11.53 -10.70
CA ALA A 68 -20.83 -10.36 -11.55
C ALA A 68 -20.91 -9.03 -10.80
N ASP A 69 -21.73 -8.93 -9.76
CA ASP A 69 -21.91 -7.70 -8.98
C ASP A 69 -20.77 -7.54 -7.96
N GLU A 70 -20.35 -8.62 -7.33
CA GLU A 70 -19.16 -8.68 -6.47
C GLU A 70 -17.89 -8.32 -7.27
N ALA A 71 -17.74 -8.87 -8.49
CA ALA A 71 -16.62 -8.54 -9.37
C ALA A 71 -16.60 -7.06 -9.77
N ARG A 72 -17.76 -6.46 -10.06
CA ARG A 72 -17.86 -5.02 -10.36
C ARG A 72 -17.52 -4.16 -9.14
N CYS A 73 -18.01 -4.54 -7.96
CA CYS A 73 -17.68 -3.87 -6.71
C CYS A 73 -16.17 -3.90 -6.44
N LEU A 74 -15.53 -5.06 -6.58
CA LEU A 74 -14.09 -5.19 -6.44
C LEU A 74 -13.32 -4.31 -7.45
N ALA A 75 -13.75 -4.29 -8.71
CA ALA A 75 -13.14 -3.43 -9.72
C ALA A 75 -13.22 -1.94 -9.33
N GLY A 76 -14.37 -1.50 -8.80
CA GLY A 76 -14.54 -0.14 -8.27
C GLY A 76 -13.57 0.19 -7.14
N VAL A 77 -13.37 -0.73 -6.19
CA VAL A 77 -12.41 -0.55 -5.10
C VAL A 77 -10.97 -0.48 -5.61
N LEU A 78 -10.59 -1.34 -6.56
CA LEU A 78 -9.24 -1.33 -7.15
C LEU A 78 -8.97 -0.02 -7.92
N LEU A 79 -9.95 0.52 -8.64
CA LEU A 79 -9.82 1.81 -9.30
C LEU A 79 -9.66 2.96 -8.31
N ALA A 80 -10.41 2.94 -7.20
CA ALA A 80 -10.25 3.94 -6.14
C ALA A 80 -8.88 3.85 -5.47
N ALA A 81 -8.39 2.64 -5.22
CA ALA A 81 -7.05 2.39 -4.67
C ALA A 81 -5.94 2.91 -5.59
N ALA A 82 -6.07 2.66 -6.90
CA ALA A 82 -5.12 3.18 -7.89
C ALA A 82 -5.08 4.72 -7.86
N GLY A 83 -6.25 5.37 -7.83
CA GLY A 83 -6.31 6.83 -7.70
C GLY A 83 -5.74 7.35 -6.38
N GLU A 84 -5.80 6.58 -5.29
CA GLU A 84 -5.13 6.94 -4.04
C GLU A 84 -3.61 6.75 -4.12
N LEU A 85 -3.13 5.66 -4.73
CA LEU A 85 -1.71 5.45 -4.99
C LEU A 85 -1.12 6.60 -5.81
N ASP A 86 -1.78 7.01 -6.90
CA ASP A 86 -1.34 8.14 -7.73
C ASP A 86 -1.17 9.44 -6.94
N ARG A 87 -1.98 9.65 -5.89
CA ARG A 87 -1.84 10.80 -4.99
C ARG A 87 -0.69 10.64 -3.99
N LEU A 88 -0.41 9.41 -3.54
CA LEU A 88 0.57 9.10 -2.51
C LEU A 88 1.99 8.90 -3.05
N THR A 89 2.12 8.51 -4.31
CA THR A 89 3.39 8.53 -5.04
C THR A 89 3.50 9.84 -5.80
N PRO A 90 4.44 10.73 -5.45
CA PRO A 90 4.76 11.85 -6.32
C PRO A 90 5.16 11.27 -7.68
N SER A 91 4.50 11.70 -8.77
CA SER A 91 5.00 11.44 -10.11
C SER A 91 6.49 11.83 -10.16
N PRO A 92 7.37 11.04 -10.79
CA PRO A 92 8.76 11.44 -10.97
C PRO A 92 8.77 12.84 -11.58
N GLY A 93 9.29 13.80 -10.80
CA GLY A 93 9.09 15.21 -11.01
C GLY A 93 9.39 15.62 -12.45
N THR A 94 8.40 16.22 -13.10
CA THR A 94 8.63 17.22 -14.14
C THR A 94 9.09 18.52 -13.46
N ASP A 95 10.16 18.43 -12.67
CA ASP A 95 10.79 19.59 -12.04
C ASP A 95 12.31 19.44 -12.14
N ARG A 96 12.80 19.69 -13.36
CA ARG A 96 14.13 20.23 -13.57
C ARG A 96 13.97 21.72 -13.84
N ARG A 97 14.29 22.55 -12.86
CA ARG A 97 14.74 23.93 -13.07
C ARG A 97 16.00 24.16 -12.26
#